data_AF-A0A9X8E7J4-F1
#
_entry.id   AF-A0A9X8E7J4-F1
#
_cell.length_a   1.000
_cell.length_b   1.000
_cell.length_c   1.000
_cell.angle_alpha   90.00
_cell.angle_beta   90.00
_cell.angle_gamma   90.00
#
_symmetry.space_group_name_H-M   'P 1'
#
loop_
_entity.id
_entity.type
_entity.pdbx_description
1 polymer ?
#
loop_
_entity_poly.entity_id
_entity_poly.type
_entity_poly.pdbx_seq_one_letter_code
_entity_poly.pdbx_strand_id
1 'polypeptide(L)'
;MKLIDGFLAYVLATGVLQFVYCVGFGTFPFNSFLSGFLSTVGVFVFAVSLRMQINPQNASAFAANPRTPERAFADFLFCTLVLFLAVVNFMG
;
A
#
# COMPACT_ATOMS: atom_id res chain seq x y z
N MET A 1 14.44 2.19 -6.89
CA MET A 1 13.54 3.36 -6.99
C MET A 1 12.55 3.20 -8.13
N LYS A 2 12.97 3.18 -9.40
CA LYS A 2 12.06 3.03 -10.57
C LYS A 2 11.04 1.89 -10.47
N LEU A 3 11.43 0.74 -9.92
CA LEU A 3 10.52 -0.40 -9.69
C LEU A 3 9.41 -0.07 -8.68
N ILE A 4 9.74 0.62 -7.58
CA ILE A 4 8.76 1.01 -6.55
C ILE A 4 7.85 2.09 -7.09
N ASP A 5 8.38 3.06 -7.84
CA ASP A 5 7.57 4.10 -8.48
C ASP A 5 6.59 3.49 -9.49
N GLY A 6 7.02 2.50 -10.29
CA GLY A 6 6.15 1.74 -11.18
C GLY A 6 5.09 0.91 -10.45
N PHE A 7 5.46 0.26 -9.35
CA PHE A 7 4.52 -0.45 -8.48
C PHE A 7 3.48 0.50 -7.87
N LEU A 8 3.90 1.68 -7.43
CA LEU A 8 3.02 2.72 -6.89
C LEU A 8 1.99 3.17 -7.92
N ALA A 9 2.43 3.39 -9.16
CA ALA A 9 1.56 3.77 -10.27
C ALA A 9 0.54 2.66 -10.58
N TYR A 10 0.96 1.39 -10.55
CA TYR A 10 0.07 0.25 -10.72
C TYR A 10 -1.00 0.20 -9.61
N VAL A 11 -0.61 0.30 -8.34
CA VAL A 11 -1.54 0.26 -7.20
C VAL A 11 -2.51 1.44 -7.21
N LEU A 12 -2.03 2.63 -7.62
CA LEU A 12 -2.90 3.79 -7.79
C LEU A 12 -3.92 3.56 -8.92
N ALA A 13 -3.46 3.03 -10.06
CA ALA A 13 -4.35 2.73 -11.18
C ALA A 13 -5.41 1.70 -10.82
N THR A 14 -5.07 0.65 -10.07
CA THR A 14 -6.06 -0.35 -9.63
C THR A 14 -7.09 0.24 -8.67
N GLY A 15 -6.68 1.11 -7.72
CA GLY A 15 -7.61 1.82 -6.84
C GLY A 15 -8.56 2.75 -7.60
N VAL A 16 -8.06 3.46 -8.61
CA VAL A 16 -8.89 4.30 -9.50
C VAL A 16 -9.88 3.44 -10.28
N LEU A 17 -9.44 2.31 -10.85
CA LEU A 17 -10.34 1.40 -11.58
C LEU A 17 -11.43 0.81 -10.69
N GLN A 18 -11.10 0.41 -9.45
CA GLN A 18 -12.10 -0.04 -8.46
C GLN A 18 -13.13 1.05 -8.17
N PHE A 19 -12.67 2.29 -7.96
CA PHE A 19 -13.55 3.42 -7.70
C PHE A 19 -14.47 3.72 -8.88
N VAL A 20 -13.95 3.75 -10.10
CA VAL A 20 -14.74 3.94 -11.33
C VAL A 20 -15.78 2.84 -11.50
N TYR A 21 -15.41 1.58 -11.26
CA TYR A 21 -16.35 0.46 -11.30
C TYR A 21 -17.50 0.64 -10.30
N CYS A 22 -17.19 1.03 -9.06
CA CYS A 22 -18.17 1.27 -8.01
C CYS A 22 -19.15 2.40 -8.34
N VAL A 23 -18.65 3.49 -8.94
CA VAL A 23 -19.49 4.61 -9.38
C VAL A 23 -20.38 4.21 -10.57
N GLY A 24 -19.87 3.39 -11.50
CA GLY A 24 -20.59 3.01 -12.71
C GLY A 24 -21.61 1.87 -12.53
N PHE A 25 -21.27 0.85 -11.73
CA PHE A 25 -22.06 -0.38 -11.59
C PHE A 25 -22.70 -0.54 -10.21
N GLY A 26 -22.43 0.38 -9.29
CA GLY A 26 -22.97 0.37 -7.93
C GLY A 26 -22.08 -0.36 -6.92
N THR A 27 -22.55 -0.38 -5.67
CA THR A 27 -21.77 -0.72 -4.49
C THR A 27 -22.05 -2.11 -3.94
N PHE A 28 -22.93 -2.92 -4.54
CA PHE A 28 -23.27 -4.23 -3.98
C PHE A 28 -22.33 -5.33 -4.50
N PRO A 29 -21.64 -6.10 -3.64
CA PRO A 29 -21.54 -6.01 -2.17
C PRO A 29 -20.53 -4.95 -1.66
N PHE A 30 -20.96 -4.12 -0.69
CA PHE A 30 -20.19 -2.93 -0.27
C PHE A 30 -18.92 -3.29 0.50
N ASN A 31 -18.98 -4.33 1.33
CA ASN A 31 -17.82 -4.80 2.09
C ASN A 31 -16.70 -5.28 1.17
N SER A 32 -17.02 -6.00 0.09
CA SER A 32 -16.01 -6.47 -0.85
C SER A 32 -15.41 -5.33 -1.69
N PHE A 33 -16.19 -4.30 -2.02
CA PHE A 33 -15.65 -3.09 -2.62
C PHE A 33 -14.72 -2.34 -1.64
N LEU A 34 -15.20 -2.11 -0.42
CA LEU A 34 -14.47 -1.36 0.59
C LEU A 34 -13.18 -2.09 1.01
N SER A 35 -13.21 -3.42 1.15
CA SER A 35 -12.02 -4.22 1.45
C SER A 35 -11.00 -4.15 0.31
N GLY A 36 -11.45 -4.26 -0.95
CA GLY A 36 -10.60 -4.13 -2.13
C GLY A 36 -9.97 -2.74 -2.25
N PHE A 37 -10.76 -1.69 -2.04
CA PHE A 37 -10.29 -0.31 -2.12
C PHE A 37 -9.35 0.07 -0.96
N LEU A 38 -9.67 -0.32 0.27
CA LEU A 38 -8.78 -0.09 1.41
C LEU A 38 -7.48 -0.88 1.31
N SER A 39 -7.50 -2.06 0.67
CA SER A 39 -6.30 -2.83 0.37
C SER A 39 -5.35 -2.07 -0.56
N THR A 40 -5.86 -1.51 -1.67
CA THR A 40 -5.03 -0.74 -2.61
C THR A 40 -4.49 0.54 -1.96
N VAL A 41 -5.29 1.26 -1.19
CA VAL A 41 -4.85 2.43 -0.42
C VAL A 41 -3.79 2.06 0.62
N GLY A 42 -3.99 0.99 1.39
CA GLY A 42 -3.05 0.56 2.43
C GLY A 42 -1.69 0.15 1.86
N VAL A 43 -1.68 -0.66 0.79
CA VAL A 43 -0.45 -1.06 0.10
C VAL A 43 0.27 0.16 -0.49
N PHE A 44 -0.46 1.14 -1.03
CA PHE A 44 0.12 2.39 -1.53
C PHE A 44 0.86 3.15 -0.42
N VAL A 45 0.22 3.35 0.73
CA VAL A 45 0.82 4.05 1.88
C VAL A 45 2.08 3.33 2.38
N PHE A 46 2.03 2.01 2.50
CA PHE A 46 3.20 1.22 2.90
C PHE A 46 4.34 1.27 1.88
N ALA A 47 4.04 1.21 0.58
CA ALA A 47 5.04 1.30 -0.47
C ALA A 47 5.71 2.69 -0.53
N VAL A 48 4.94 3.77 -0.32
CA VAL A 48 5.49 5.12 -0.15
C VAL A 48 6.40 5.18 1.08
N SER A 49 5.98 4.59 2.19
CA SER A 49 6.76 4.57 3.44
C SER A 49 8.07 3.81 3.27
N LEU A 50 8.06 2.69 2.55
CA LEU A 50 9.27 1.96 2.17
C LEU A 50 10.17 2.84 1.30
N ARG A 51 9.62 3.49 0.27
CA ARG A 51 10.34 4.38 -0.65
C ARG A 51 11.05 5.52 0.08
N MET A 52 10.41 6.12 1.10
CA MET A 52 11.04 7.16 1.91
C MET A 52 12.18 6.62 2.78
N GLN A 53 12.03 5.43 3.37
CA GLN A 53 13.04 4.82 4.25
C GLN A 53 14.30 4.36 3.50
N ILE A 54 14.16 3.87 2.26
CA ILE A 54 15.30 3.39 1.48
C ILE A 54 15.96 4.47 0.61
N ASN A 55 15.40 5.68 0.55
CA ASN A 55 15.97 6.77 -0.24
C ASN A 55 17.15 7.41 0.50
N PRO A 56 18.39 7.33 -0.02
CA PRO A 56 19.56 7.93 0.64
C PRO A 56 19.44 9.45 0.82
N GLN A 57 18.63 10.13 0.00
CA GLN A 57 18.36 11.57 0.16
C GLN A 57 17.59 11.89 1.45
N ASN A 58 16.84 10.92 1.99
CA ASN A 58 16.08 11.05 3.23
C ASN A 58 16.86 10.54 4.45
N ALA A 59 18.13 10.13 4.30
CA ALA A 59 18.93 9.57 5.38
C ALA A 59 19.05 10.52 6.59
N SER A 60 19.09 11.83 6.35
CA SER A 60 19.14 12.85 7.42
C SER A 60 17.87 12.87 8.28
N ALA A 61 16.69 12.61 7.69
CA ALA A 61 15.42 12.53 8.41
C ALA A 61 15.33 11.29 9.32
N PHE A 62 16.15 10.27 9.09
CA PHE A 62 16.23 9.05 9.89
C PHE A 62 17.53 8.95 10.70
N ALA A 63 18.29 10.04 10.83
CA ALA A 63 19.59 10.06 11.51
C ALA A 63 19.51 9.64 12.99
N ALA A 64 18.39 9.90 13.66
CA ALA A 64 18.16 9.48 15.05
C ALA A 64 18.00 7.96 15.21
N ASN A 65 17.61 7.24 14.15
CA ASN A 65 17.46 5.79 14.15
C ASN A 65 17.64 5.22 12.74
N PRO A 66 18.88 4.89 12.33
CA PRO A 66 19.19 4.43 10.99
C PRO A 66 18.39 3.16 10.64
N ARG A 67 17.56 3.25 9.61
CA ARG A 67 16.83 2.09 9.07
C ARG A 67 17.70 1.38 8.05
N THR A 68 18.08 0.14 8.33
CA THR A 68 18.70 -0.70 7.31
C THR A 68 17.65 -1.06 6.25
N PRO A 69 18.04 -1.17 4.97
CA PRO A 69 17.10 -1.50 3.89
C PRO A 69 16.42 -2.86 4.12
N GLU A 70 17.11 -3.84 4.73
CA GLU A 70 16.52 -5.14 5.07
C GLU A 70 15.42 -4.99 6.12
N ARG A 71 15.61 -4.15 7.14
CA ARG A 71 14.61 -3.90 8.18
C ARG A 71 13.41 -3.14 7.63
N ALA A 72 13.63 -2.12 6.81
CA ALA A 72 12.54 -1.38 6.18
C ALA A 72 11.67 -2.30 5.31
N PHE A 73 12.30 -3.23 4.59
CA PHE A 73 11.59 -4.22 3.79
C PHE A 73 10.84 -5.26 4.65
N ALA A 74 11.44 -5.73 5.75
CA ALA A 74 10.78 -6.63 6.69
C ALA A 74 9.53 -5.99 7.32
N ASP A 75 9.62 -4.73 7.75
CA ASP A 75 8.48 -3.97 8.28
C ASP A 75 7.37 -3.80 7.22
N PHE A 76 7.75 -3.51 5.96
CA PHE A 76 6.81 -3.44 4.84
C PHE A 76 6.06 -4.77 4.64
N LEU A 77 6.76 -5.90 4.63
CA LEU A 77 6.16 -7.22 4.48
C LEU A 77 5.20 -7.53 5.64
N PHE A 78 5.64 -7.28 6.87
CA PHE A 78 4.83 -7.54 8.06
C PHE A 78 3.53 -6.72 8.05
N CYS A 79 3.61 -5.41 7.79
CA CYS A 79 2.44 -4.54 7.69
C CYS A 79 1.51 -4.96 6.56
N THR A 80 2.06 -5.35 5.40
CA THR A 80 1.27 -5.80 4.25
C THR A 80 0.54 -7.11 4.53
N LEU A 81 1.17 -8.06 5.25
CA LEU A 81 0.53 -9.31 5.66
C LEU A 81 -0.63 -9.06 6.62
N VAL A 82 -0.44 -8.19 7.62
CA VAL A 82 -1.50 -7.82 8.58
C VAL A 82 -2.67 -7.14 7.85
N LEU A 83 -2.37 -6.25 6.90
CA LEU A 83 -3.38 -5.62 6.06
C LEU A 83 -4.17 -6.65 5.26
N PHE A 84 -3.51 -7.59 4.58
CA PHE A 84 -4.21 -8.62 3.80
C PHE A 84 -5.06 -9.54 4.67
N LEU A 85 -4.59 -9.88 5.88
CA LEU A 85 -5.40 -10.64 6.83
C LEU A 85 -6.70 -9.89 7.19
N ALA A 86 -6.60 -8.59 7.49
CA ALA A 86 -7.76 -7.76 7.80
C ALA A 86 -8.71 -7.61 6.60
N VAL A 87 -8.16 -7.41 5.39
CA VAL A 87 -8.92 -7.26 4.15
C VAL A 87 -9.71 -8.54 3.83
N VAL A 88 -9.07 -9.72 3.90
CA VAL A 88 -9.75 -10.99 3.63
C VAL A 88 -10.83 -11.27 4.69
N ASN A 89 -10.57 -10.93 5.95
CA ASN A 89 -11.57 -11.07 7.02
C ASN A 89 -12.78 -10.14 6.80
N PHE A 90 -12.58 -8.93 6.28
CA PHE A 90 -13.64 -7.95 6.06
C PHE A 90 -14.35 -8.08 4.71
N MET A 91 -13.80 -8.83 3.75
CA MET A 91 -14.35 -8.98 2.40
C MET A 91 -15.70 -9.72 2.35
N GLY A 92 -15.99 -10.54 3.37
CA GLY A 92 -17.22 -11.32 3.55
C GLY A 92 -18.41 -10.49 3.97
#